data_AF-R8ZZ97-F1
#
_entry.id   AF-R8ZZ97-F1
#
_cell.length_a   1.000
_cell.length_b   1.000
_cell.length_c   1.000
_cell.angle_alpha   90.00
_cell.angle_beta   90.00
_cell.angle_gamma   90.00
#
_symmetry.space_group_name_H-M   'P 1'
#
loop_
_entity.id
_entity.type
_entity.pdbx_description
1 polymer ?
#
loop_
_entity_poly.entity_id
_entity_poly.type
_entity_poly.pdbx_seq_one_letter_code
_entity_poly.pdbx_strand_id
1 'polypeptide(L)'
;MEIFIEHCKGIAETTAKKLESDKSKKAEILLRLQQKSTLLASEIVYLIKGGYPSAAISRWRSILEVSVVTSFLALHEEEISIRYFEYEIVERKKEMEVYIRNADYLGFEKIPESTQEKINNKYNKIIEKYGKSFSKNFGWSHSILSKDRISLNDLMEKTNSHYLQPFYQFANNYVHGGPKSLIYNLGYIDGVSGKNTISGSSNIGFTDPGQLTALCYYNVVFSVFSFNPSIEGILSLLFLYPKITKIGKNFSDVEKSIIDREAQSDFPD
;
A
#
# COMPACT_ATOMS: atom_id res chain seq x y z
N MET A 1 -3.26 13.85 -11.81
CA MET A 1 -2.75 12.67 -11.10
C MET A 1 -1.81 11.85 -11.98
N GLU A 2 -2.20 11.46 -13.20
CA GLU A 2 -1.33 10.69 -14.11
C GLU A 2 0.03 11.35 -14.37
N ILE A 3 0.08 12.65 -14.70
CA ILE A 3 1.34 13.41 -14.87
C ILE A 3 2.23 13.35 -13.62
N PHE A 4 1.63 13.38 -12.43
CA PHE A 4 2.38 13.28 -11.18
C PHE A 4 3.01 11.90 -11.01
N ILE A 5 2.26 10.84 -11.33
CA ILE A 5 2.75 9.47 -11.31
C ILE A 5 3.90 9.29 -12.31
N GLU A 6 3.78 9.83 -13.53
CA GLU A 6 4.86 9.75 -14.53
C GLU A 6 6.14 10.46 -14.08
N HIS A 7 6.03 11.62 -13.42
CA HIS A 7 7.21 12.26 -12.84
C HIS A 7 7.82 11.43 -11.70
N CYS A 8 7.01 10.84 -10.82
CA CYS A 8 7.48 9.94 -9.78
C CYS A 8 8.21 8.72 -10.36
N LYS A 9 7.68 8.13 -11.46
CA LYS A 9 8.33 7.05 -12.21
C LYS A 9 9.69 7.49 -12.75
N GLY A 10 9.77 8.65 -13.42
CA GLY A 10 11.03 9.14 -13.99
C GLY A 10 12.14 9.38 -12.95
N ILE A 11 11.78 9.92 -11.78
CA ILE A 11 12.72 10.05 -10.65
C ILE A 11 13.18 8.66 -10.20
N ALA A 12 12.24 7.74 -10.00
CA ALA A 12 12.55 6.42 -9.52
C ALA A 12 13.39 5.59 -10.50
N GLU A 13 13.17 5.69 -11.81
CA GLU A 13 14.00 5.06 -12.84
C GLU A 13 15.42 5.61 -12.82
N THR A 14 15.57 6.92 -12.63
CA THR A 14 16.88 7.56 -12.51
C THR A 14 17.61 7.06 -11.25
N THR A 15 16.91 6.96 -10.13
CA THR A 15 17.46 6.38 -8.89
C THR A 15 17.77 4.89 -9.08
N ALA A 16 16.93 4.14 -9.78
CA ALA A 16 17.12 2.72 -10.04
C ALA A 16 18.41 2.45 -10.82
N LYS A 17 18.66 3.19 -11.90
CA LYS A 17 19.91 3.08 -12.67
C LYS A 17 21.17 3.32 -11.82
N LYS A 18 21.09 4.23 -10.84
CA LYS A 18 22.18 4.47 -9.88
C LYS A 18 22.35 3.28 -8.93
N LEU A 19 21.23 2.75 -8.44
CA LEU A 19 21.19 1.62 -7.50
C LEU A 19 21.50 0.26 -8.14
N GLU A 20 21.41 0.09 -9.46
CA GLU A 20 21.80 -1.15 -10.15
C GLU A 20 23.27 -1.54 -9.93
N SER A 21 24.13 -0.55 -9.66
CA SER A 21 25.53 -0.77 -9.29
C SER A 21 25.73 -1.17 -7.82
N ASP A 22 24.73 -0.95 -6.97
CA ASP A 22 24.74 -1.29 -5.56
C ASP A 22 24.24 -2.72 -5.37
N LYS A 23 25.12 -3.60 -4.88
CA LYS A 23 24.81 -5.02 -4.67
C LYS A 23 24.19 -5.31 -3.31
N SER A 24 23.87 -4.30 -2.51
CA SER A 24 23.23 -4.47 -1.21
C SER A 24 21.81 -5.03 -1.37
N LYS A 25 21.42 -5.84 -0.39
CA LYS A 25 20.06 -6.37 -0.28
C LYS A 25 19.05 -5.25 -0.06
N LYS A 26 19.45 -4.17 0.61
CA LYS A 26 18.65 -2.97 0.83
C LYS A 26 18.29 -2.28 -0.49
N ALA A 27 19.28 -2.03 -1.36
CA ALA A 27 19.02 -1.47 -2.69
C ALA A 27 18.02 -2.31 -3.48
N GLU A 28 18.25 -3.63 -3.55
CA GLU A 28 17.37 -4.56 -4.28
C GLU A 28 15.90 -4.47 -3.81
N ILE A 29 15.67 -4.50 -2.49
CA ILE A 29 14.31 -4.51 -1.93
C ILE A 29 13.63 -3.16 -2.11
N LEU A 30 14.33 -2.05 -1.90
CA LEU A 30 13.77 -0.71 -2.11
C LEU A 30 13.33 -0.53 -3.57
N LEU A 31 14.09 -1.04 -4.53
CA LEU A 31 13.70 -1.03 -5.95
C LEU A 31 12.45 -1.86 -6.23
N ARG A 32 12.37 -3.08 -5.69
CA ARG A 32 11.18 -3.94 -5.84
C ARG A 32 9.93 -3.30 -5.22
N LEU A 33 10.05 -2.68 -4.05
CA LEU A 33 8.95 -1.97 -3.39
C LEU A 33 8.52 -0.73 -4.19
N GLN A 34 9.47 -0.01 -4.77
CA GLN A 34 9.18 1.10 -5.68
C GLN A 34 8.39 0.64 -6.91
N GLN A 35 8.82 -0.43 -7.57
CA GLN A 35 8.13 -0.99 -8.73
C GLN A 35 6.71 -1.43 -8.36
N LYS A 36 6.55 -2.11 -7.22
CA LYS A 36 5.24 -2.49 -6.67
C LYS A 36 4.37 -1.26 -6.43
N SER A 37 4.89 -0.20 -5.83
CA SER A 37 4.14 1.04 -5.58
C SER A 37 3.68 1.73 -6.87
N THR A 38 4.48 1.62 -7.94
CA THR A 38 4.14 2.15 -9.26
C THR A 38 2.94 1.42 -9.86
N LEU A 39 2.94 0.09 -9.80
CA LEU A 39 1.80 -0.72 -10.22
C LEU A 39 0.54 -0.36 -9.42
N LEU A 40 0.65 -0.30 -8.10
CA LEU A 40 -0.45 0.06 -7.21
C LEU A 40 -1.04 1.44 -7.54
N ALA A 41 -0.19 2.44 -7.80
CA ALA A 41 -0.64 3.77 -8.18
C ALA A 41 -1.41 3.75 -9.50
N SER A 42 -0.95 2.99 -10.49
CA SER A 42 -1.65 2.84 -11.78
C SER A 42 -3.01 2.13 -11.65
N GLU A 43 -3.10 1.08 -10.84
CA GLU A 43 -4.37 0.39 -10.55
C GLU A 43 -5.37 1.33 -9.88
N ILE A 44 -4.93 2.15 -8.91
CA ILE A 44 -5.79 3.10 -8.23
C ILE A 44 -6.30 4.18 -9.20
N VAL A 45 -5.45 4.70 -10.08
CA VAL A 45 -5.90 5.60 -11.16
C VAL A 45 -6.95 4.94 -12.04
N TYR A 46 -6.75 3.68 -12.41
CA TYR A 46 -7.72 2.94 -13.22
C TYR A 46 -9.07 2.80 -12.49
N LEU A 47 -9.06 2.46 -11.20
CA LEU A 47 -10.26 2.37 -10.37
C LEU A 47 -10.99 3.72 -10.24
N ILE A 48 -10.24 4.82 -10.07
CA ILE A 48 -10.80 6.17 -10.05
C ILE A 48 -11.47 6.49 -11.39
N LYS A 49 -10.79 6.23 -12.52
CA LYS A 49 -11.34 6.49 -13.86
C LYS A 49 -12.54 5.61 -14.19
N GLY A 50 -12.60 4.40 -13.65
CA GLY A 50 -13.75 3.50 -13.76
C GLY A 50 -14.93 3.86 -12.86
N GLY A 51 -14.78 4.87 -11.99
CA GLY A 51 -15.82 5.27 -11.05
C GLY A 51 -16.00 4.31 -9.88
N TYR A 52 -14.92 3.69 -9.39
CA TYR A 52 -14.94 2.77 -8.26
C TYR A 52 -14.16 3.33 -7.06
N PRO A 53 -14.63 4.41 -6.43
CA PRO A 53 -13.91 5.10 -5.34
C PRO A 53 -13.67 4.21 -4.11
N SER A 54 -14.67 3.41 -3.72
CA SER A 54 -14.57 2.47 -2.60
C SER A 54 -13.53 1.37 -2.87
N ALA A 55 -13.41 0.90 -4.12
CA ALA A 55 -12.36 -0.03 -4.51
C ALA A 55 -10.99 0.66 -4.55
N ALA A 56 -10.93 1.91 -5.04
CA ALA A 56 -9.72 2.70 -5.09
C ALA A 56 -9.13 2.95 -3.70
N ILE A 57 -9.95 3.33 -2.70
CA ILE A 57 -9.46 3.54 -1.32
C ILE A 57 -9.08 2.22 -0.64
N SER A 58 -9.78 1.12 -0.96
CA SER A 58 -9.38 -0.22 -0.52
C SER A 58 -8.01 -0.60 -1.06
N ARG A 59 -7.75 -0.34 -2.35
CA ARG A 59 -6.45 -0.57 -2.98
C ARG A 59 -5.36 0.36 -2.45
N TRP A 60 -5.73 1.59 -2.06
CA TRP A 60 -4.82 2.53 -1.41
C TRP A 60 -4.18 1.95 -0.13
N ARG A 61 -4.86 1.07 0.61
CA ARG A 61 -4.25 0.40 1.79
C ARG A 61 -2.97 -0.37 1.42
N SER A 62 -2.94 -1.00 0.24
CA SER A 62 -1.76 -1.71 -0.23
C SER A 62 -0.59 -0.77 -0.52
N ILE A 63 -0.83 0.42 -1.09
CA ILE A 63 0.26 1.38 -1.33
C ILE A 63 0.70 2.07 -0.02
N LEU A 64 -0.21 2.27 0.94
CA LEU A 64 0.14 2.73 2.28
C LEU A 64 1.12 1.75 2.96
N GLU A 65 0.78 0.45 2.97
CA GLU A 65 1.64 -0.56 3.59
C GLU A 65 3.01 -0.62 2.90
N VAL A 66 3.05 -0.59 1.57
CA VAL A 66 4.31 -0.51 0.81
C VAL A 66 5.08 0.77 1.16
N SER A 67 4.40 1.91 1.29
CA SER A 67 5.03 3.18 1.69
C SER A 67 5.66 3.11 3.06
N VAL A 68 4.93 2.61 4.06
CA VAL A 68 5.41 2.46 5.44
C VAL A 68 6.59 1.50 5.50
N VAL A 69 6.49 0.33 4.85
CA VAL A 69 7.59 -0.65 4.80
C VAL A 69 8.81 -0.06 4.10
N THR A 70 8.64 0.62 2.97
CA THR A 70 9.76 1.23 2.23
C THR A 70 10.48 2.27 3.09
N SER A 71 9.72 3.15 3.75
CA SER A 71 10.30 4.16 4.66
C SER A 71 11.01 3.50 5.84
N PHE A 72 10.42 2.46 6.43
CA PHE A 72 11.04 1.73 7.54
C PHE A 72 12.39 1.11 7.13
N LEU A 73 12.45 0.45 5.97
CA LEU A 73 13.69 -0.14 5.48
C LEU A 73 14.73 0.92 5.10
N ALA A 74 14.30 2.05 4.51
CA ALA A 74 15.18 3.16 4.17
C ALA A 74 15.84 3.77 5.43
N LEU A 75 15.10 3.87 6.54
CA LEU A 75 15.56 4.45 7.81
C LEU A 75 16.51 3.57 8.63
N HIS A 76 16.64 2.28 8.30
CA HIS A 76 17.39 1.31 9.10
C HIS A 76 18.52 0.65 8.32
N GLU A 77 19.45 0.02 9.03
CA GLU A 77 20.59 -0.69 8.45
C GLU A 77 20.16 -1.83 7.53
N GLU A 78 21.05 -2.23 6.62
CA GLU A 78 20.80 -3.28 5.62
C GLU A 78 20.31 -4.60 6.23
N GLU A 79 20.75 -4.94 7.45
CA GLU A 79 20.31 -6.13 8.18
C GLU A 79 18.78 -6.22 8.30
N ILE A 80 18.07 -5.10 8.42
CA ILE A 80 16.60 -5.11 8.48
C ILE A 80 15.99 -5.45 7.12
N SER A 81 16.62 -5.02 6.03
CA SER A 81 16.23 -5.39 4.67
C SER A 81 16.47 -6.88 4.42
N ILE A 82 17.59 -7.43 4.91
CA ILE A 82 17.86 -8.88 4.87
C ILE A 82 16.77 -9.65 5.62
N ARG A 83 16.43 -9.22 6.84
CA ARG A 83 15.34 -9.81 7.63
C ARG A 83 14.00 -9.74 6.91
N TYR A 84 13.67 -8.60 6.30
CA TYR A 84 12.42 -8.45 5.52
C TYR A 84 12.37 -9.45 4.36
N PHE A 85 13.48 -9.65 3.64
CA PHE A 85 13.56 -10.63 2.57
C PHE A 85 13.44 -12.07 3.08
N GLU A 86 14.15 -12.41 4.16
CA GLU A 86 14.12 -13.76 4.74
C GLU A 86 12.77 -14.10 5.38
N TYR A 87 11.95 -13.10 5.73
CA TYR A 87 10.60 -13.29 6.25
C TYR A 87 9.64 -13.94 5.25
N GLU A 88 9.96 -13.94 3.95
CA GLU A 88 9.19 -14.65 2.92
C GLU A 88 8.97 -16.13 3.27
N ILE A 89 9.93 -16.79 3.94
CA ILE A 89 9.75 -18.21 4.33
C ILE A 89 8.66 -18.40 5.39
N VAL A 90 8.45 -17.39 6.25
CA VAL A 90 7.40 -17.41 7.27
C VAL A 90 6.04 -17.35 6.59
N GLU A 91 5.89 -16.47 5.60
CA GLU A 91 4.67 -16.36 4.78
C GLU A 91 4.42 -17.65 3.99
N ARG A 92 5.43 -18.13 3.26
CA ARG A 92 5.35 -19.37 2.47
C ARG A 92 4.95 -20.58 3.32
N LYS A 93 5.49 -20.71 4.54
CA LYS A 93 5.10 -21.79 5.45
C LYS A 93 3.61 -21.68 5.83
N LYS A 94 3.16 -20.49 6.21
CA LYS A 94 1.75 -20.26 6.58
C LYS A 94 0.80 -20.58 5.43
N GLU A 95 1.15 -20.18 4.21
CA GLU A 95 0.39 -20.49 3.00
C GLU A 95 0.34 -21.99 2.71
N MET A 96 1.49 -22.68 2.79
CA MET A 96 1.58 -24.13 2.63
C MET A 96 0.67 -24.87 3.63
N GLU A 97 0.68 -24.47 4.90
CA GLU A 97 -0.16 -25.09 5.93
C GLU A 97 -1.66 -24.87 5.66
N VAL A 98 -2.06 -23.67 5.22
CA VAL A 98 -3.45 -23.39 4.82
C VAL A 98 -3.83 -24.24 3.62
N TYR A 99 -2.96 -24.34 2.62
CA TYR A 99 -3.17 -25.15 1.42
C TYR A 99 -3.39 -26.62 1.78
N ILE A 100 -2.46 -27.22 2.53
CA ILE A 100 -2.51 -28.64 2.93
C ILE A 100 -3.82 -28.96 3.67
N ARG A 101 -4.23 -28.07 4.60
CA ARG A 101 -5.48 -28.26 5.36
C ARG A 101 -6.74 -28.31 4.50
N ASN A 102 -6.72 -27.71 3.30
CA ASN A 102 -7.90 -27.58 2.45
C ASN A 102 -7.80 -28.35 1.12
N ALA A 103 -6.61 -28.85 0.75
CA ALA A 103 -6.35 -29.44 -0.57
C ALA A 103 -7.26 -30.63 -0.88
N ASP A 104 -7.45 -31.54 0.09
CA ASP A 104 -8.31 -32.71 -0.08
C ASP A 104 -9.78 -32.31 -0.31
N TYR A 105 -10.27 -31.31 0.42
CA TYR A 105 -11.65 -30.81 0.27
C TYR A 105 -11.86 -30.10 -1.09
N LEU A 106 -10.86 -29.35 -1.55
CA LEU A 106 -10.90 -28.60 -2.81
C LEU A 106 -10.58 -29.47 -4.04
N GLY A 107 -10.15 -30.72 -3.84
CA GLY A 107 -9.68 -31.60 -4.91
C GLY A 107 -8.39 -31.12 -5.59
N PHE A 108 -7.56 -30.37 -4.86
CA PHE A 108 -6.29 -29.84 -5.38
C PHE A 108 -5.16 -30.88 -5.28
N GLU A 109 -4.15 -30.75 -6.13
CA GLU A 109 -2.97 -31.60 -6.09
C GLU A 109 -2.20 -31.46 -4.76
N LYS A 110 -1.74 -32.58 -4.21
CA LYS A 110 -0.95 -32.54 -2.96
C LYS A 110 0.44 -31.98 -3.22
N ILE A 111 0.89 -31.09 -2.34
CA ILE A 111 2.28 -30.64 -2.31
C ILE A 111 3.16 -31.85 -1.95
N PRO A 112 4.20 -32.20 -2.73
CA PRO A 112 5.08 -33.33 -2.42
C PRO A 112 5.71 -33.21 -1.03
N GLU A 113 5.81 -34.31 -0.28
CA GLU A 113 6.39 -34.32 1.07
C GLU A 113 7.80 -33.74 1.10
N SER A 114 8.61 -34.02 0.08
CA SER A 114 9.97 -33.47 -0.05
C SER A 114 9.98 -31.94 -0.19
N THR A 115 8.96 -31.34 -0.79
CA THR A 115 8.80 -29.88 -0.88
C THR A 115 8.37 -29.31 0.47
N GLN A 116 7.44 -29.98 1.16
CA GLN A 116 7.01 -29.59 2.50
C GLN A 116 8.19 -29.60 3.49
N GLU A 117 9.00 -30.66 3.45
CA GLU A 117 10.19 -30.79 4.29
C GLU A 117 11.20 -29.69 4.00
N LYS A 118 11.45 -29.36 2.73
CA LYS A 118 12.33 -28.23 2.35
C LYS A 118 11.85 -26.89 2.93
N ILE A 119 10.55 -26.60 2.88
CA ILE A 119 9.97 -25.38 3.46
C ILE A 119 10.12 -25.39 4.98
N ASN A 120 9.79 -26.50 5.63
CA ASN A 120 9.91 -26.65 7.08
C ASN A 120 11.36 -26.49 7.56
N ASN A 121 12.33 -27.09 6.86
CA ASN A 121 13.75 -26.98 7.20
C ASN A 121 14.25 -25.55 7.06
N LYS A 122 13.87 -24.83 5.99
CA LYS A 122 14.23 -23.40 5.83
C LYS A 122 13.59 -22.53 6.91
N TYR A 123 12.33 -22.77 7.23
CA TYR A 123 11.64 -22.06 8.29
C TYR A 123 12.32 -22.27 9.65
N ASN A 124 12.60 -23.53 10.02
CA ASN A 124 13.25 -23.85 11.30
C ASN A 124 14.61 -23.16 11.44
N LYS A 125 15.41 -23.13 10.36
CA LYS A 125 16.69 -22.40 10.33
C LYS A 125 16.53 -20.90 10.57
N ILE A 126 15.52 -20.28 9.97
CA ILE A 126 15.25 -18.84 10.15
C ILE A 126 14.77 -18.53 11.57
N ILE A 127 13.93 -19.40 12.16
CA ILE A 127 13.49 -19.24 13.55
C ILE A 127 14.63 -19.49 14.54
N GLU A 128 15.54 -20.42 14.26
CA GLU A 128 16.77 -20.61 15.05
C GLU A 128 17.67 -19.37 14.98
N LYS A 129 17.83 -18.78 13.79
CA LYS A 129 18.64 -17.58 13.54
C LYS A 129 18.10 -16.33 14.25
N TYR A 130 16.79 -16.08 14.20
CA TYR A 130 16.20 -14.81 14.66
C TYR A 130 15.31 -14.92 15.90
N GLY A 131 15.03 -16.14 16.36
CA GLY A 131 14.16 -16.41 17.50
C GLY A 131 12.69 -16.53 17.13
N LYS A 132 11.90 -17.01 18.11
CA LYS A 132 10.47 -17.33 17.93
C LYS A 132 9.61 -16.13 17.51
N SER A 133 9.95 -14.92 17.94
CA SER A 133 9.20 -13.71 17.57
C SER A 133 9.24 -13.40 16.08
N PHE A 134 10.25 -13.91 15.35
CA PHE A 134 10.34 -13.75 13.89
C PHE A 134 9.19 -14.44 13.14
N SER A 135 8.54 -15.44 13.75
CA SER A 135 7.38 -16.11 13.16
C SER A 135 6.08 -15.30 13.22
N LYS A 136 6.06 -14.20 13.98
CA LYS A 136 4.88 -13.36 14.19
C LYS A 136 4.77 -12.30 13.11
N ASN A 137 3.59 -11.68 13.00
CA ASN A 137 3.36 -10.56 12.08
C ASN A 137 4.44 -9.49 12.19
N PHE A 138 4.99 -9.08 11.05
CA PHE A 138 6.10 -8.13 10.95
C PHE A 138 7.34 -8.54 11.77
N GLY A 139 7.56 -9.84 12.00
CA GLY A 139 8.66 -10.37 12.80
C GLY A 139 10.05 -9.93 12.35
N TRP A 140 10.20 -9.58 11.06
CA TRP A 140 11.41 -8.97 10.51
C TRP A 140 11.80 -7.63 11.15
N SER A 141 10.84 -6.89 11.70
CA SER A 141 11.04 -5.58 12.35
C SER A 141 11.27 -5.67 13.87
N HIS A 142 11.21 -6.88 14.44
CA HIS A 142 11.19 -7.08 15.89
C HIS A 142 12.46 -6.58 16.60
N SER A 143 13.62 -6.64 15.95
CA SER A 143 14.88 -6.12 16.50
C SER A 143 14.88 -4.60 16.71
N ILE A 144 13.98 -3.87 16.04
CA ILE A 144 13.85 -2.42 16.16
C ILE A 144 12.72 -2.05 17.12
N LEU A 145 11.57 -2.72 17.03
CA LEU A 145 10.37 -2.33 17.77
C LEU A 145 10.29 -2.98 19.16
N SER A 146 10.96 -4.12 19.38
CA SER A 146 11.02 -4.84 20.67
C SER A 146 9.64 -5.10 21.32
N LYS A 147 8.59 -5.27 20.50
CA LYS A 147 7.21 -5.60 20.93
C LYS A 147 6.87 -7.05 20.61
N ASP A 148 6.14 -7.72 21.51
CA ASP A 148 5.74 -9.12 21.33
C ASP A 148 4.79 -9.32 20.13
N ARG A 149 3.93 -8.33 19.88
CA ARG A 149 3.03 -8.25 18.72
C ARG A 149 3.26 -6.93 18.04
N ILE A 150 3.58 -6.98 16.75
CA ILE A 150 3.81 -5.80 15.91
C ILE A 150 2.66 -5.70 14.91
N SER A 151 2.16 -4.50 14.74
CA SER A 151 1.10 -4.11 13.80
C SER A 151 1.63 -3.09 12.81
N LEU A 152 0.85 -2.82 11.76
CA LEU A 152 1.17 -1.75 10.82
C LEU A 152 1.23 -0.37 11.53
N ASN A 153 0.41 -0.16 12.56
CA ASN A 153 0.43 1.10 13.33
C ASN A 153 1.78 1.31 14.02
N ASP A 154 2.41 0.26 14.53
CA ASP A 154 3.74 0.36 15.15
C ASP A 154 4.81 0.78 14.13
N LEU A 155 4.70 0.27 12.89
CA LEU A 155 5.56 0.71 11.79
C LEU A 155 5.27 2.17 11.41
N MET A 156 4.00 2.56 11.33
CA MET A 156 3.58 3.94 11.03
C MET A 156 4.06 4.95 12.08
N GLU A 157 4.02 4.59 13.37
CA GLU A 157 4.60 5.41 14.43
C GLU A 157 6.11 5.57 14.21
N LYS A 158 6.81 4.48 13.90
CA LYS A 158 8.27 4.50 13.68
C LYS A 158 8.68 5.30 12.45
N THR A 159 7.83 5.38 11.42
CA THR A 159 8.10 6.16 10.19
C THR A 159 7.47 7.55 10.20
N ASN A 160 6.91 8.02 11.34
CA ASN A 160 6.17 9.28 11.45
C ASN A 160 4.98 9.40 10.47
N SER A 161 4.34 8.28 10.13
CA SER A 161 3.18 8.19 9.23
C SER A 161 1.86 7.93 9.95
N HIS A 162 1.84 7.95 11.30
CA HIS A 162 0.66 7.66 12.13
C HIS A 162 -0.54 8.58 11.83
N TYR A 163 -0.31 9.79 11.32
CA TYR A 163 -1.37 10.70 10.88
C TYR A 163 -2.27 10.13 9.77
N LEU A 164 -1.84 9.06 9.09
CA LEU A 164 -2.64 8.34 8.08
C LEU A 164 -3.59 7.28 8.69
N GLN A 165 -3.50 7.02 9.99
CA GLN A 165 -4.30 6.00 10.67
C GLN A 165 -5.82 6.20 10.55
N PRO A 166 -6.38 7.43 10.66
CA PRO A 166 -7.81 7.64 10.45
C PRO A 166 -8.27 7.22 9.04
N PHE A 167 -7.47 7.54 8.02
CA PHE A 167 -7.75 7.14 6.64
C PHE A 167 -7.62 5.63 6.44
N TYR A 168 -6.61 5.00 7.07
CA TYR A 168 -6.47 3.54 7.05
C TYR A 168 -7.68 2.85 7.68
N GLN A 169 -8.12 3.31 8.85
CA GLN A 169 -9.30 2.77 9.53
C GLN A 169 -10.58 3.01 8.73
N PHE A 170 -10.70 4.15 8.05
CA PHE A 170 -11.79 4.43 7.13
C PHE A 170 -11.79 3.47 5.94
N ALA A 171 -10.64 3.27 5.30
CA ALA A 171 -10.46 2.36 4.18
C ALA A 171 -10.74 0.89 4.53
N ASN A 172 -10.49 0.46 5.77
CA ASN A 172 -10.79 -0.90 6.24
C ASN A 172 -12.27 -1.28 6.07
N ASN A 173 -13.17 -0.31 6.17
CA ASN A 173 -14.61 -0.55 6.03
C ASN A 173 -14.94 -1.09 4.63
N TYR A 174 -14.22 -0.65 3.59
CA TYR A 174 -14.45 -1.02 2.19
C TYR A 174 -13.73 -2.31 1.76
N VAL A 175 -12.98 -2.96 2.65
CA VAL A 175 -12.36 -4.26 2.41
C VAL A 175 -13.13 -5.39 3.06
N HIS A 176 -13.73 -5.13 4.23
CA HIS A 176 -14.51 -6.13 4.95
C HIS A 176 -16.00 -5.98 4.63
N GLY A 177 -16.73 -7.10 4.53
CA GLY A 177 -18.19 -7.13 4.43
C GLY A 177 -18.90 -6.76 5.74
N GLY A 178 -18.32 -5.85 6.53
CA GLY A 178 -18.91 -5.37 7.78
C GLY A 178 -20.07 -4.41 7.51
N PRO A 179 -20.93 -4.17 8.51
CA PRO A 179 -22.14 -3.37 8.31
C PRO A 179 -21.86 -1.91 7.90
N LYS A 180 -20.68 -1.37 8.26
CA LYS A 180 -20.32 0.02 7.95
C LYS A 180 -20.18 0.29 6.45
N SER A 181 -19.69 -0.66 5.65
CA SER A 181 -19.63 -0.52 4.18
C SER A 181 -20.98 -0.69 3.49
N LEU A 182 -21.98 -1.24 4.18
CA LEU A 182 -23.35 -1.28 3.69
C LEU A 182 -24.07 0.06 3.84
N ILE A 183 -23.64 0.88 4.81
CA ILE A 183 -24.30 2.14 5.20
C ILE A 183 -23.56 3.35 4.63
N TYR A 184 -22.23 3.30 4.57
CA TYR A 184 -21.39 4.39 4.06
C TYR A 184 -20.68 3.96 2.78
N ASN A 185 -20.93 4.70 1.69
CA ASN A 185 -20.27 4.48 0.41
C ASN A 185 -19.68 5.79 -0.11
N LEU A 186 -18.38 5.79 -0.45
CA LEU A 186 -17.68 6.97 -0.97
C LEU A 186 -18.31 7.54 -2.24
N GLY A 187 -18.95 6.69 -3.05
CA GLY A 187 -19.58 7.11 -4.30
C GLY A 187 -20.99 7.67 -4.15
N TYR A 188 -21.48 7.89 -2.93
CA TYR A 188 -22.89 8.13 -2.64
C TYR A 188 -23.13 9.56 -2.15
N ILE A 189 -24.23 10.17 -2.60
CA ILE A 189 -24.72 11.46 -2.13
C ILE A 189 -25.98 11.21 -1.30
N ASP A 190 -25.90 11.50 0.00
CA ASP A 190 -27.04 11.44 0.92
C ASP A 190 -28.18 12.33 0.41
N GLY A 191 -29.38 11.75 0.25
CA GLY A 191 -30.60 12.48 -0.14
C GLY A 191 -30.88 12.63 -1.63
N VAL A 192 -29.92 12.31 -2.52
CA VAL A 192 -30.08 12.32 -3.99
C VAL A 192 -30.40 10.91 -4.51
N SER A 193 -29.64 9.91 -4.05
CA SER A 193 -29.84 8.52 -4.45
C SER A 193 -30.75 7.80 -3.46
N GLY A 194 -31.99 7.46 -3.83
CA GLY A 194 -33.03 6.92 -2.92
C GLY A 194 -32.75 5.60 -2.16
N LYS A 195 -31.55 5.01 -2.28
CA LYS A 195 -31.07 3.86 -1.50
C LYS A 195 -29.59 4.04 -1.16
N ASN A 196 -29.19 3.85 0.11
CA ASN A 196 -27.81 3.97 0.63
C ASN A 196 -26.81 2.92 0.06
N THR A 197 -27.14 2.28 -1.06
CA THR A 197 -26.35 1.22 -1.68
C THR A 197 -26.16 1.53 -3.16
N ILE A 198 -24.90 1.64 -3.57
CA ILE A 198 -24.52 1.81 -4.98
C ILE A 198 -24.33 0.42 -5.60
N SER A 199 -24.98 0.18 -6.73
CA SER A 199 -24.86 -1.07 -7.51
C SER A 199 -23.97 -0.94 -8.76
N GLY A 200 -23.37 0.23 -8.99
CA GLY A 200 -22.58 0.55 -10.19
C GLY A 200 -21.43 1.52 -9.93
N SER A 201 -20.92 2.13 -10.99
CA SER A 201 -19.89 3.16 -10.89
C SER A 201 -20.47 4.48 -10.36
N SER A 202 -19.60 5.30 -9.79
CA SER A 202 -19.89 6.66 -9.32
C SER A 202 -18.84 7.64 -9.84
N ASN A 203 -19.27 8.84 -10.15
CA ASN A 203 -18.44 9.96 -10.58
C ASN A 203 -17.95 10.82 -9.41
N ILE A 204 -18.17 10.42 -8.15
CA ILE A 204 -17.69 11.10 -6.93
C ILE A 204 -16.89 10.12 -6.04
N GLY A 205 -16.40 10.58 -4.87
CA GLY A 205 -15.64 9.78 -3.90
C GLY A 205 -14.16 9.56 -4.25
N PHE A 206 -13.66 10.23 -5.30
CA PHE A 206 -12.32 9.98 -5.84
C PHE A 206 -11.24 10.89 -5.22
N THR A 207 -11.62 11.93 -4.48
CA THR A 207 -10.69 12.89 -3.87
C THR A 207 -9.69 12.22 -2.93
N ASP A 208 -10.18 11.49 -1.92
CA ASP A 208 -9.35 10.79 -0.93
C ASP A 208 -8.41 9.75 -1.54
N PRO A 209 -8.89 8.75 -2.32
CA PRO A 209 -7.98 7.79 -2.93
C PRO A 209 -6.96 8.47 -3.86
N GLY A 210 -7.32 9.57 -4.53
CA GLY A 210 -6.40 10.35 -5.37
C GLY A 210 -5.25 10.99 -4.59
N GLN A 211 -5.58 11.81 -3.58
CA GLN A 211 -4.57 12.54 -2.81
C GLN A 211 -3.71 11.62 -1.94
N LEU A 212 -4.31 10.62 -1.31
CA LEU A 212 -3.60 9.70 -0.41
C LEU A 212 -2.65 8.78 -1.20
N THR A 213 -3.02 8.39 -2.42
CA THR A 213 -2.13 7.66 -3.33
C THR A 213 -0.97 8.51 -3.78
N ALA A 214 -1.21 9.78 -4.14
CA ALA A 214 -0.14 10.70 -4.52
C ALA A 214 0.87 10.87 -3.37
N LEU A 215 0.39 11.00 -2.13
CA LEU A 215 1.23 11.10 -0.93
C LEU A 215 2.02 9.82 -0.66
N CYS A 216 1.38 8.65 -0.64
CA CYS A 216 2.06 7.39 -0.36
C CYS A 216 3.09 7.06 -1.45
N TYR A 217 2.76 7.32 -2.71
CA TYR A 217 3.71 7.08 -3.81
C TYR A 217 4.90 8.04 -3.73
N TYR A 218 4.66 9.33 -3.41
CA TYR A 218 5.73 10.29 -3.13
C TYR A 218 6.66 9.78 -2.02
N ASN A 219 6.10 9.31 -0.91
CA ASN A 219 6.88 8.82 0.23
C ASN A 219 7.74 7.60 -0.14
N VAL A 220 7.23 6.69 -0.99
CA VAL A 220 8.03 5.58 -1.53
C VAL A 220 9.21 6.11 -2.36
N VAL A 221 8.95 6.99 -3.31
CA VAL A 221 10.00 7.57 -4.17
C VAL A 221 11.03 8.34 -3.34
N PHE A 222 10.58 9.12 -2.37
CA PHE A 222 11.44 9.84 -1.43
C PHE A 222 12.32 8.89 -0.61
N SER A 223 11.75 7.79 -0.10
CA SER A 223 12.48 6.82 0.71
C SER A 223 13.55 6.09 -0.10
N VAL A 224 13.24 5.69 -1.34
CA VAL A 224 14.20 5.07 -2.26
C VAL A 224 15.29 6.05 -2.66
N PHE A 225 14.90 7.30 -2.94
CA PHE A 225 15.83 8.38 -3.27
C PHE A 225 16.79 8.69 -2.12
N SER A 226 16.32 8.69 -0.87
CA SER A 226 17.15 9.01 0.31
C SER A 226 18.33 8.05 0.51
N PHE A 227 18.27 6.86 -0.08
CA PHE A 227 19.35 5.88 -0.03
C PHE A 227 20.54 6.26 -0.92
N ASN A 228 20.31 6.98 -2.03
CA ASN A 228 21.38 7.52 -2.88
C ASN A 228 20.98 8.90 -3.47
N PRO A 229 21.12 9.97 -2.68
CA PRO A 229 20.60 11.29 -3.03
C PRO A 229 21.45 12.00 -4.10
N SER A 230 20.80 12.82 -4.94
CA SER A 230 21.46 13.83 -5.79
C SER A 230 20.70 15.16 -5.78
N ILE A 231 21.40 16.25 -6.11
CA ILE A 231 20.81 17.61 -6.08
C ILE A 231 19.59 17.70 -6.99
N GLU A 232 19.66 17.14 -8.20
CA GLU A 232 18.57 17.14 -9.19
C GLU A 232 17.35 16.39 -8.66
N GLY A 233 17.57 15.28 -7.96
CA GLY A 233 16.50 14.49 -7.35
C GLY A 233 15.83 15.21 -6.18
N ILE A 234 16.61 15.91 -5.33
CA ILE A 234 16.06 16.75 -4.26
C ILE A 234 15.18 17.84 -4.85
N LEU A 235 15.67 18.58 -5.84
CA LEU A 235 14.90 19.63 -6.51
C LEU A 235 13.60 19.06 -7.10
N SER A 236 13.69 17.92 -7.79
CA SER A 236 12.52 17.24 -8.37
C SER A 236 11.48 16.86 -7.30
N LEU A 237 11.91 16.33 -6.17
CA LEU A 237 11.04 15.98 -5.04
C LEU A 237 10.41 17.21 -4.38
N LEU A 238 11.15 18.32 -4.26
CA LEU A 238 10.62 19.59 -3.76
C LEU A 238 9.55 20.16 -4.69
N PHE A 239 9.73 20.07 -6.01
CA PHE A 239 8.72 20.50 -6.98
C PHE A 239 7.50 19.59 -7.04
N LEU A 240 7.63 18.31 -6.68
CA LEU A 240 6.51 17.36 -6.65
C LEU A 240 5.63 17.52 -5.42
N TYR A 241 6.20 17.80 -4.25
CA TYR A 241 5.45 17.80 -3.00
C TYR A 241 4.21 18.71 -3.01
N PRO A 242 4.28 19.99 -3.44
CA PRO A 242 3.10 20.86 -3.53
C PRO A 242 2.02 20.37 -4.51
N LYS A 243 2.39 19.52 -5.48
CA LYS A 243 1.43 18.97 -6.44
C LYS A 243 0.47 17.98 -5.79
N ILE A 244 0.84 17.36 -4.66
CA ILE A 244 -0.05 16.48 -3.90
C ILE A 244 -1.29 17.27 -3.43
N THR A 245 -1.06 18.41 -2.78
CA THR A 245 -2.14 19.32 -2.34
C THR A 245 -2.94 19.85 -3.53
N LYS A 246 -2.28 20.17 -4.65
CA LYS A 246 -2.97 20.60 -5.88
C LYS A 246 -3.88 19.51 -6.45
N ILE A 247 -3.47 18.24 -6.41
CA ILE A 247 -4.30 17.11 -6.82
C ILE A 247 -5.54 17.03 -5.91
N GLY A 248 -5.36 17.03 -4.59
CA GLY A 248 -6.47 16.97 -3.64
C GLY A 248 -7.46 18.13 -3.82
N LYS A 249 -6.97 19.36 -3.95
CA LYS A 249 -7.82 20.54 -4.20
C LYS A 249 -8.60 20.41 -5.50
N ASN A 250 -7.92 20.15 -6.61
CA ASN A 250 -8.58 20.04 -7.91
C ASN A 250 -9.63 18.91 -7.94
N PHE A 251 -9.33 17.77 -7.29
CA PHE A 251 -10.29 16.67 -7.21
C PHE A 251 -11.50 17.07 -6.38
N SER A 252 -11.29 17.69 -5.21
CA SER A 252 -12.38 18.18 -4.36
C SER A 252 -13.25 19.21 -5.06
N ASP A 253 -12.67 20.15 -5.81
CA ASP A 253 -13.41 21.18 -6.54
C ASP A 253 -14.31 20.55 -7.64
N VAL A 254 -13.78 19.56 -8.37
CA VAL A 254 -14.55 18.82 -9.38
C VAL A 254 -15.66 17.98 -8.73
N GLU A 255 -15.34 17.27 -7.65
CA GLU A 255 -16.29 16.42 -6.94
C GLU A 255 -17.46 17.24 -6.37
N LYS A 256 -17.18 18.39 -5.76
CA LYS A 256 -18.22 19.34 -5.31
C LYS A 256 -19.10 19.83 -6.45
N SER A 257 -18.50 20.22 -7.59
CA SER A 257 -19.26 20.64 -8.76
C SER A 257 -20.16 19.54 -9.33
N ILE A 258 -19.79 18.26 -9.17
CA ILE A 258 -20.66 17.14 -9.54
C ILE A 258 -21.82 17.03 -8.56
N ILE A 259 -21.53 17.02 -7.26
CA ILE A 259 -22.53 16.92 -6.19
C ILE A 259 -23.57 18.03 -6.30
N ASP A 260 -23.14 19.28 -6.49
CA ASP A 260 -24.03 20.45 -6.59
C ASP A 260 -24.98 20.34 -7.80
N ARG A 261 -24.49 19.81 -8.94
CA ARG A 261 -25.31 19.60 -10.14
C ARG A 261 -26.34 18.50 -9.95
N GLU A 262 -25.96 17.40 -9.33
CA GLU A 262 -26.87 16.27 -9.07
C GLU A 262 -27.93 16.62 -8.03
N ALA A 263 -27.57 17.39 -7.00
CA ALA A 263 -28.53 17.88 -6.00
C ALA A 263 -29.57 18.86 -6.59
N GLN A 264 -29.22 19.64 -7.61
CA GLN A 264 -30.15 20.56 -8.28
C GLN A 264 -31.09 19.85 -9.26
N SER A 265 -30.69 18.73 -9.87
CA SER A 265 -31.53 18.02 -10.83
C SER A 265 -32.74 17.30 -10.22
N ASP A 266 -32.72 17.01 -8.92
CA ASP A 266 -33.81 16.31 -8.21
C ASP A 266 -34.92 17.25 -7.70
N PHE A 267 -34.75 18.57 -7.85
CA PHE A 267 -35.77 19.58 -7.58
C PHE A 267 -36.02 20.43 -8.84
N PRO A 268 -36.76 19.91 -9.84
CA PRO A 268 -37.15 20.73 -10.97
C PRO A 268 -38.17 21.79 -10.51
N ASP A 269 -37.89 23.05 -10.83
CA ASP A 269 -38.84 24.18 -10.74
C ASP A 269 -40.18 23.87 -11.44
#